data_AF-A0A7J7XS34-F1
#
_entry.id   AF-A0A7J7XS34-F1
#
_cell.length_a   1.000
_cell.length_b   1.000
_cell.length_c   1.000
_cell.angle_alpha   90.00
_cell.angle_beta   90.00
_cell.angle_gamma   90.00
#
_symmetry.space_group_name_H-M   'P 1'
#
loop_
_entity.id
_entity.type
_entity.pdbx_description
1 polymer ?
#
loop_
_entity_poly.entity_id
_entity_poly.type
_entity_poly.pdbx_seq_one_letter_code
_entity_poly.pdbx_strand_id
1 'polypeptide(L)'
;MAQGLIEVERKFIPGPGTEERLQELGGILEHHVTFQDIYYDTPELSLMRADHWLRQRQNSGWELKCPGAAGVSGPHTKYVELTAEPAIVAQLCVPAQEKVPAKLIVYLQRFRPQYYQRLLEVHSSREKPQGTKDADSSLG
;
A
#
# COMPACT_ATOMS: atom_id res chain seq x y z
N MET A 1 29.94 -5.87 3.99
CA MET A 1 28.59 -6.12 3.44
C MET A 1 27.64 -5.15 4.14
N ALA A 2 27.19 -4.09 3.47
CA ALA A 2 26.15 -3.23 4.05
C ALA A 2 24.86 -4.04 4.08
N GLN A 3 24.45 -4.54 5.25
CA GLN A 3 23.11 -5.09 5.41
C GLN A 3 22.12 -3.97 5.07
N GLY A 4 21.31 -4.16 4.02
CA GLY A 4 20.26 -3.22 3.68
C GLY A 4 19.34 -3.02 4.88
N LEU A 5 19.23 -1.79 5.36
CA LEU A 5 18.32 -1.43 6.43
C LEU A 5 16.89 -1.70 5.97
N ILE A 6 16.13 -2.46 6.76
CA ILE A 6 14.73 -2.76 6.49
C ILE A 6 13.89 -1.73 7.24
N GLU A 7 13.14 -0.90 6.52
CA GLU A 7 12.13 -0.03 7.12
C GLU A 7 10.91 -0.86 7.53
N VAL A 8 10.48 -0.74 8.79
CA VAL A 8 9.28 -1.36 9.33
C VAL A 8 8.36 -0.27 9.85
N GLU A 9 7.14 -0.20 9.31
CA GLU A 9 6.15 0.82 9.69
C GLU A 9 4.81 0.23 10.13
N ARG A 10 4.15 0.89 11.09
CA ARG A 10 2.74 0.67 11.43
C ARG A 10 2.05 2.03 11.58
N LYS A 11 1.02 2.27 10.76
CA LYS A 11 0.25 3.51 10.81
C LYS A 11 -0.76 3.48 11.96
N PHE A 12 -0.97 4.62 12.60
CA PHE A 12 -1.98 4.83 13.65
C PHE A 12 -2.60 6.22 13.49
N ILE A 13 -3.73 6.45 14.15
CA ILE A 13 -4.42 7.74 14.17
C ILE A 13 -3.97 8.49 15.43
N PRO A 14 -3.32 9.66 15.32
CA PRO A 14 -2.96 10.45 16.49
C PRO A 14 -4.20 11.05 17.15
N GLY A 15 -4.23 11.05 18.49
CA GLY A 15 -5.23 11.75 19.29
C GLY A 15 -4.70 13.07 19.86
N PRO A 16 -5.55 13.89 20.50
CA PRO A 16 -5.09 15.02 21.31
C PRO A 16 -4.10 14.51 22.37
N GLY A 17 -3.00 15.23 22.63
CA GLY A 17 -1.99 14.80 23.60
C GLY A 17 -0.87 13.90 23.04
N THR A 18 -0.92 13.52 21.75
CA THR A 18 0.08 12.59 21.17
C THR A 18 1.48 13.18 21.20
N GLU A 19 1.63 14.46 20.89
CA GLU A 19 2.93 15.13 20.82
C GLU A 19 3.53 15.33 22.22
N GLU A 20 2.70 15.75 23.18
CA GLU A 20 3.07 15.91 24.59
C GLU A 20 3.54 14.57 25.18
N ARG A 21 2.80 13.50 24.90
CA ARG A 21 3.18 12.17 25.38
C ARG A 21 4.49 11.68 24.76
N LEU A 22 4.75 11.98 23.49
CA LEU A 22 6.03 11.66 22.85
C LEU A 22 7.19 12.39 23.54
N GLN A 23 7.00 13.68 23.89
CA GLN A 23 8.01 14.46 24.61
C GLN A 23 8.27 13.94 26.03
N GLU A 24 7.23 13.59 26.79
CA GLU A 24 7.35 13.00 28.13
C GLU A 24 8.16 11.69 28.14
N LEU A 25 8.11 10.94 27.04
CA LEU A 25 8.84 9.70 26.86
C LEU A 25 10.27 9.90 26.33
N GLY A 26 10.69 11.16 26.16
CA GLY A 26 12.03 11.52 25.65
C GLY A 26 12.12 11.59 24.12
N GLY A 27 10.99 11.56 23.40
CA GLY A 27 10.94 11.79 21.97
C GLY A 27 11.32 13.24 21.63
N ILE A 28 12.11 13.42 20.58
CA ILE A 28 12.55 14.73 20.10
C ILE A 28 11.93 14.98 18.72
N LEU A 29 11.43 16.20 18.49
CA LEU A 29 11.03 16.62 17.15
C LEU A 29 12.29 16.82 16.31
N GLU A 30 12.64 15.82 15.49
CA GLU A 30 13.81 15.91 14.61
C GLU A 30 13.62 16.97 13.53
N HIS A 31 12.50 16.91 12.79
CA HIS A 31 12.21 17.79 11.67
C HIS A 31 10.71 18.06 11.53
N HIS A 32 10.36 19.24 11.01
CA HIS A 32 9.02 19.58 10.54
C HIS A 32 9.10 19.92 9.06
N VAL A 33 8.40 19.14 8.23
CA VAL A 33 8.43 19.28 6.77
C VAL A 33 7.02 19.35 6.21
N THR A 34 6.85 20.20 5.19
CA THR A 34 5.65 20.26 4.37
C THR A 34 6.03 19.81 2.96
N PHE A 35 5.30 18.84 2.42
CA PHE A 35 5.48 18.36 1.06
C PHE A 35 4.14 18.02 0.42
N GLN A 36 4.13 17.98 -0.90
CA GLN A 36 2.97 17.58 -1.68
C GLN A 36 3.32 16.33 -2.50
N ASP A 37 2.46 15.32 -2.39
CA ASP A 37 2.51 14.13 -3.24
C ASP A 37 1.38 14.21 -4.28
N ILE A 38 1.70 13.96 -5.55
CA ILE A 38 0.73 13.74 -6.63
C ILE A 38 0.76 12.24 -6.95
N TYR A 39 -0.34 11.55 -6.71
CA TYR A 39 -0.47 10.11 -6.97
C TYR A 39 -1.04 9.85 -8.36
N TYR A 40 -0.51 8.82 -9.01
CA TYR A 40 -0.91 8.40 -10.34
C TYR A 40 -1.34 6.94 -10.33
N ASP A 41 -2.41 6.64 -11.06
CA ASP A 41 -2.90 5.28 -11.30
C ASP A 41 -3.70 5.27 -12.62
N THR A 42 -4.10 4.08 -13.07
CA THR A 42 -5.06 3.90 -14.16
C THR A 42 -6.49 4.22 -13.68
N PRO A 43 -7.45 4.46 -14.59
CA PRO A 43 -8.86 4.58 -14.23
C PRO A 43 -9.43 3.36 -13.49
N GLU A 44 -8.80 2.20 -13.69
CA GLU A 44 -9.12 0.94 -13.02
C GLU A 44 -8.46 0.82 -11.64
N LEU A 45 -7.59 1.74 -11.23
CA LEU A 45 -6.82 1.67 -9.99
C LEU A 45 -5.91 0.44 -9.96
N SER A 46 -5.29 0.09 -11.10
CA SER A 46 -4.49 -1.13 -11.27
C SER A 46 -3.30 -1.18 -10.33
N LEU A 47 -2.63 -0.05 -10.06
CA LEU A 47 -1.49 0.00 -9.16
C LEU A 47 -1.94 -0.17 -7.71
N MET A 48 -2.96 0.57 -7.28
CA MET A 48 -3.49 0.46 -5.91
C MET A 48 -4.02 -0.93 -5.61
N ARG A 49 -4.70 -1.56 -6.57
CA ARG A 49 -5.10 -2.97 -6.47
C ARG A 49 -3.86 -3.83 -6.24
N ALA A 50 -2.81 -3.65 -7.02
CA ALA A 50 -1.57 -4.38 -6.89
C ALA A 50 -0.70 -4.01 -5.66
N ASP A 51 -1.19 -3.23 -4.70
CA ASP A 51 -0.42 -2.68 -3.58
C ASP A 51 0.82 -1.87 -4.03
N HIS A 52 0.69 -1.20 -5.18
CA HIS A 52 1.68 -0.29 -5.73
C HIS A 52 1.20 1.16 -5.62
N TRP A 53 2.13 2.06 -5.31
CA TRP A 53 1.85 3.47 -5.09
C TRP A 53 2.87 4.30 -5.86
N LEU A 54 2.49 4.74 -7.05
CA LEU A 54 3.27 5.67 -7.86
C LEU A 54 2.92 7.11 -7.46
N ARG A 55 3.94 7.88 -7.07
CA ARG A 55 3.78 9.28 -6.71
C ARG A 55 4.91 10.12 -7.27
N GLN A 56 4.60 11.38 -7.56
CA GLN A 56 5.60 12.42 -7.73
C GLN A 56 5.56 13.29 -6.47
N ARG A 57 6.66 13.31 -5.73
CA ARG A 57 6.82 14.15 -4.53
C ARG A 57 7.49 15.46 -4.91
N GLN A 58 6.87 16.56 -4.51
CA GLN A 58 7.42 17.89 -4.69
C GLN A 58 8.85 17.97 -4.11
N ASN A 59 9.79 18.47 -4.92
CA ASN A 59 11.21 18.60 -4.58
C ASN A 59 12.01 17.29 -4.36
N SER A 60 11.40 16.11 -4.53
CA SER A 60 12.07 14.80 -4.42
C SER A 60 12.07 14.02 -5.74
N GLY A 61 11.04 14.19 -6.57
CA GLY A 61 10.91 13.50 -7.86
C GLY A 61 9.95 12.31 -7.81
N TRP A 62 10.19 11.31 -8.66
CA TRP A 62 9.36 10.12 -8.76
C TRP A 62 9.70 9.07 -7.71
N GLU A 63 8.66 8.49 -7.10
CA GLU A 63 8.78 7.44 -6.10
C GLU A 63 7.72 6.35 -6.40
N LEU A 64 8.16 5.10 -6.49
CA LEU A 64 7.27 3.92 -6.55
C LEU A 64 7.46 3.10 -5.28
N LYS A 65 6.39 2.96 -4.51
CA LYS A 65 6.32 2.00 -3.40
C LYS A 65 5.62 0.74 -3.88
N CYS A 66 6.25 -0.42 -3.74
CA CYS A 66 5.69 -1.71 -4.14
C CYS A 66 5.99 -2.79 -3.09
N PRO A 67 5.27 -3.92 -3.08
CA PRO A 67 5.55 -5.01 -2.16
C PRO A 67 6.96 -5.58 -2.41
N GLY A 68 7.66 -5.93 -1.33
CA GLY A 68 8.92 -6.65 -1.43
C GLY A 68 8.75 -8.05 -2.01
N ALA A 69 9.85 -8.66 -2.48
CA ALA A 69 9.84 -9.99 -3.09
C ALA A 69 9.07 -11.04 -2.25
N ALA A 70 8.19 -11.78 -2.91
CA ALA A 70 7.46 -12.90 -2.31
C ALA A 70 8.46 -13.98 -1.85
N GLY A 71 8.57 -14.21 -0.54
CA GLY A 71 9.51 -15.20 -0.02
C GLY A 71 9.67 -15.22 1.50
N VAL A 72 9.30 -14.14 2.20
CA VAL A 72 9.34 -14.13 3.67
C VAL A 72 7.92 -14.30 4.20
N SER A 73 7.59 -15.53 4.59
CA SER A 73 6.34 -15.83 5.30
C SER A 73 6.44 -15.26 6.72
N GLY A 74 5.75 -14.15 6.98
CA GLY A 74 5.70 -13.48 8.27
C GLY A 74 4.51 -12.51 8.33
N PRO A 75 4.03 -12.12 9.53
CA PRO A 75 2.87 -11.24 9.69
C PRO A 75 3.14 -9.77 9.30
N HIS A 76 4.37 -9.45 8.86
CA HIS A 76 4.81 -8.11 8.51
C HIS A 76 4.70 -7.86 7.01
N THR A 77 4.14 -6.71 6.63
CA THR A 77 4.17 -6.24 5.24
C THR A 77 5.48 -5.52 4.97
N LYS A 78 6.23 -5.97 3.96
CA LYS A 78 7.49 -5.33 3.53
C LYS A 78 7.25 -4.59 2.22
N TYR A 79 7.72 -3.36 2.16
CA TYR A 79 7.72 -2.57 0.93
C TYR A 79 9.15 -2.30 0.45
N VAL A 80 9.28 -2.08 -0.85
CA VAL A 80 10.47 -1.53 -1.50
C VAL A 80 10.08 -0.18 -2.09
N GLU A 81 10.92 0.83 -1.88
CA GLU A 81 10.75 2.15 -2.46
C GLU A 81 11.81 2.37 -3.55
N LEU A 82 11.35 2.59 -4.79
CA LEU A 82 12.18 2.86 -5.95
C LEU A 82 12.10 4.35 -6.30
N THR A 83 13.25 5.01 -6.40
CA THR A 83 13.37 6.44 -6.73
C THR A 83 14.03 6.67 -8.10
N ALA A 84 14.79 5.70 -8.59
CA ALA A 84 15.42 5.79 -9.90
C ALA A 84 14.39 5.49 -11.01
N GLU A 85 14.18 6.45 -11.92
CA GLU A 85 13.18 6.32 -13.00
C GLU A 85 13.31 5.04 -13.83
N PRO A 86 14.52 4.57 -14.24
CA PRO A 86 14.62 3.31 -14.97
C PRO A 86 14.13 2.09 -14.17
N ALA A 87 14.35 2.08 -12.85
CA ALA A 87 13.88 1.01 -11.98
C ALA A 87 12.36 1.08 -11.78
N ILE A 88 11.80 2.28 -11.67
CA ILE A 88 10.35 2.51 -11.61
C ILE A 88 9.69 1.98 -12.89
N VAL A 89 10.19 2.37 -14.06
CA VAL A 89 9.66 1.89 -15.36
C VAL A 89 9.75 0.37 -15.46
N ALA A 90 10.91 -0.20 -15.13
CA ALA A 90 11.10 -1.65 -15.16
C ALA A 90 10.10 -2.40 -14.26
N GLN A 91 9.84 -1.88 -13.06
CA GLN A 91 8.88 -2.49 -12.12
C GLN A 91 7.43 -2.38 -12.60
N LEU A 92 7.04 -1.25 -13.18
CA LEU A 92 5.67 -1.04 -13.69
C LEU A 92 5.36 -1.86 -14.95
N CYS A 93 6.38 -2.26 -15.71
CA CYS A 93 6.22 -3.12 -16.88
C CYS A 93 6.00 -4.62 -16.54
N VAL A 94 6.00 -4.99 -15.26
CA VAL A 94 5.76 -6.37 -14.79
C VAL A 94 4.34 -6.50 -14.22
N PRO A 95 3.54 -7.53 -14.60
CA PRO A 95 2.19 -7.69 -14.08
C PRO A 95 2.20 -7.97 -12.57
N ALA A 96 1.51 -7.10 -11.82
CA ALA A 96 1.58 -7.06 -10.37
C ALA A 96 0.44 -7.86 -9.68
N GLN A 97 0.73 -8.45 -8.51
CA GLN A 97 -0.23 -9.18 -7.66
C GLN A 97 -0.85 -8.29 -6.57
N GLU A 98 -2.09 -8.59 -6.18
CA GLU A 98 -3.02 -7.71 -5.47
C GLU A 98 -2.94 -7.79 -3.93
N LYS A 99 -2.78 -6.65 -3.21
CA LYS A 99 -2.87 -6.53 -1.72
C LYS A 99 -3.30 -5.13 -1.22
N VAL A 100 -3.65 -5.08 0.08
CA VAL A 100 -4.44 -4.07 0.84
C VAL A 100 -3.59 -2.86 1.38
N PRO A 101 -4.14 -1.78 1.98
CA PRO A 101 -3.88 -0.44 1.45
C PRO A 101 -3.10 0.56 2.33
N ALA A 102 -2.59 1.63 1.70
CA ALA A 102 -1.82 2.73 2.29
C ALA A 102 -2.58 4.08 2.33
N LYS A 103 -1.85 5.19 2.62
CA LYS A 103 -2.35 6.55 2.90
C LYS A 103 -3.32 7.11 1.86
N LEU A 104 -3.17 6.77 0.59
CA LEU A 104 -4.03 7.25 -0.50
C LEU A 104 -5.46 6.70 -0.40
N ILE A 105 -5.71 5.59 0.30
CA ILE A 105 -7.08 5.13 0.57
C ILE A 105 -7.88 6.13 1.39
N VAL A 106 -7.28 6.73 2.41
CA VAL A 106 -7.96 7.73 3.25
C VAL A 106 -8.35 8.94 2.40
N TYR A 107 -7.49 9.33 1.45
CA TYR A 107 -7.82 10.38 0.48
C TYR A 107 -8.99 9.99 -0.41
N LEU A 108 -8.99 8.77 -0.99
CA LEU A 108 -10.09 8.32 -1.85
C LEU A 108 -11.42 8.27 -1.10
N GLN A 109 -11.43 7.74 0.12
CA GLN A 109 -12.61 7.69 1.00
C GLN A 109 -13.24 9.08 1.18
N ARG A 110 -12.42 10.10 1.38
CA ARG A 110 -12.90 11.46 1.71
C ARG A 110 -13.19 12.32 0.48
N PHE A 111 -12.40 12.20 -0.57
CA PHE A 111 -12.40 13.17 -1.69
C PHE A 111 -12.74 12.55 -3.06
N ARG A 112 -12.75 11.22 -3.17
CA ARG A 112 -13.05 10.48 -4.41
C ARG A 112 -13.84 9.19 -4.10
N PRO A 113 -15.02 9.26 -3.43
CA PRO A 113 -15.71 8.09 -2.88
C PRO A 113 -16.13 7.06 -3.94
N GLN A 114 -16.39 7.49 -5.18
CA GLN A 114 -16.70 6.60 -6.30
C GLN A 114 -15.53 5.66 -6.64
N TYR A 115 -14.30 6.18 -6.63
CA TYR A 115 -13.09 5.38 -6.84
C TYR A 115 -12.86 4.43 -5.67
N TYR A 116 -13.14 4.88 -4.44
CA TYR A 116 -13.07 4.02 -3.27
C TYR A 116 -14.06 2.85 -3.33
N GLN A 117 -15.32 3.09 -3.73
CA GLN A 117 -16.33 2.04 -3.92
C GLN A 117 -15.90 1.03 -4.98
N ARG A 118 -15.43 1.51 -6.15
CA ARG A 118 -14.91 0.63 -7.21
C ARG A 118 -13.76 -0.25 -6.73
N LEU A 119 -12.88 0.27 -5.87
CA LEU A 119 -11.81 -0.50 -5.26
C LEU A 119 -12.38 -1.61 -4.35
N LEU A 120 -13.35 -1.29 -3.49
CA LEU A 120 -13.99 -2.25 -2.59
C LEU A 120 -14.75 -3.36 -3.33
N GLU A 121 -15.51 -3.03 -4.37
CA GLU A 121 -16.29 -3.99 -5.17
C GLU A 121 -15.42 -5.08 -5.79
N VAL A 122 -14.21 -4.71 -6.22
CA VAL A 122 -13.27 -5.62 -6.86
C VAL A 122 -12.61 -6.54 -5.84
N HIS A 123 -12.27 -6.03 -4.66
CA HIS A 123 -11.76 -6.85 -3.56
C HIS A 123 -12.83 -7.85 -3.04
N SER A 124 -14.06 -7.38 -2.85
CA SER A 124 -15.17 -8.22 -2.34
C SER A 124 -15.69 -9.26 -3.33
N SER A 125 -15.59 -9.01 -4.64
CA SER A 125 -15.98 -10.00 -5.67
C SER A 125 -15.05 -11.23 -5.74
N ARG A 126 -13.85 -11.15 -5.17
CA ARG A 126 -12.84 -12.23 -5.19
C ARG A 126 -12.87 -13.13 -3.95
N GLU A 127 -13.60 -12.74 -2.89
CA GLU A 127 -13.76 -13.54 -1.66
C GLU A 127 -14.91 -14.57 -1.74
N LYS A 128 -15.68 -14.63 -2.83
CA LYS A 128 -16.71 -15.66 -2.99
C LYS A 128 -16.05 -17.04 -3.18
N PRO A 129 -16.30 -18.02 -2.29
CA PRO A 129 -15.81 -19.38 -2.50
C PRO A 129 -16.45 -19.94 -3.77
N GLN A 130 -15.63 -20.53 -4.64
CA GLN A 130 -16.15 -21.44 -5.66
C GLN A 130 -16.88 -22.56 -4.92
N GLY A 131 -18.21 -22.59 -5.05
CA GLY A 131 -19.02 -23.70 -4.58
C GLY A 131 -18.43 -24.99 -5.11
N THR A 132 -17.98 -25.84 -4.20
CA THR A 132 -17.56 -27.20 -4.50
C THR A 132 -18.72 -27.90 -5.20
N LYS A 133 -18.42 -28.47 -6.38
CA LYS A 133 -19.30 -29.41 -7.06
C LYS A 133 -19.47 -30.60 -6.12
N ASP A 134 -20.67 -30.80 -5.56
CA ASP A 134 -21.01 -32.08 -4.97
C ASP A 134 -21.23 -33.08 -6.11
N ALA A 135 -20.21 -33.92 -6.29
CA ALA A 135 -20.33 -35.16 -7.03
C ALA A 135 -20.91 -36.23 -6.11
N ASP A 136 -21.87 -36.95 -6.67
CA ASP A 136 -22.17 -38.37 -6.39
C ASP A 136 -22.80 -38.72 -5.03
N SER A 137 -24.07 -39.10 -5.08
CA SER A 137 -24.68 -40.02 -4.13
C SER A 137 -25.39 -41.14 -4.87
N SER A 138 -24.61 -41.98 -5.55
CA SER A 138 -24.95 -43.39 -5.73
C SER A 138 -24.58 -44.14 -4.45
N LEU A 139 -25.58 -44.71 -3.77
CA LEU A 139 -25.59 -45.99 -3.03
C LEU A 139 -26.64 -45.96 -1.92
N GLY A 140 -27.64 -46.84 -2.05
CA GLY A 140 -28.75 -47.06 -1.13
C GLY A 140 -29.93 -47.72 -1.84
#